data_AF-A0A2U3LWH7-F1
#
_entry.id   AF-A0A2U3LWH7-F1
#
_cell.length_a   1.000
_cell.length_b   1.000
_cell.length_c   1.000
_cell.angle_alpha   90.00
_cell.angle_beta   90.00
_cell.angle_gamma   90.00
#
_symmetry.space_group_name_H-M   'P 1'
#
loop_
_entity.id
_entity.type
_entity.pdbx_description
1 polymer ?
#
loop_
_entity_poly.entity_id
_entity_poly.type
_entity_poly.pdbx_seq_one_letter_code
_entity_poly.pdbx_strand_id
1 'polypeptide(L)' 'MTHVPIHGTVKLMIRAFRHRGLKRLFEDGDASKVRGDQVGRIADVLAHLDTALRRADVDLPGYRLHPLKGDRKG' A
#
# COMPACT_ATOMS: atom_id res chain seq x y z
N MET A 1 -4.36 -20.82 24.91
CA MET A 1 -4.01 -21.28 23.54
C MET A 1 -4.62 -20.27 22.58
N THR A 2 -3.95 -19.32 21.95
CA THR A 2 -2.54 -19.04 21.71
C THR A 2 -2.32 -17.54 21.86
N HIS A 3 -1.51 -17.13 22.84
CA HIS A 3 -1.00 -15.77 22.92
C HIS A 3 0.10 -15.66 21.85
N VAL A 4 -0.22 -15.03 20.72
CA VAL A 4 0.77 -14.72 19.69
C VAL A 4 1.55 -13.48 20.16
N PRO A 5 2.87 -13.55 20.32
CA PRO A 5 3.66 -12.42 20.77
C PRO A 5 3.77 -11.38 19.65
N ILE A 6 3.34 -10.13 19.91
CA ILE A 6 3.38 -9.02 18.94
C ILE A 6 4.64 -8.15 19.00
N HIS A 7 5.72 -8.62 19.64
CA HIS A 7 7.00 -7.92 19.61
C HIS A 7 7.95 -8.56 18.58
N GLY A 8 8.01 -7.95 17.40
CA GLY A 8 9.12 -8.10 16.46
C GLY A 8 8.79 -8.76 15.12
N THR A 9 8.02 -8.10 14.25
CA THR A 9 8.03 -8.42 12.80
C THR A 9 8.52 -7.20 12.04
N VAL A 10 9.79 -7.28 11.64
CA VAL A 10 10.40 -6.29 10.75
C VAL A 10 9.85 -6.53 9.34
N LYS A 11 9.40 -5.41 8.72
CA LYS A 11 9.16 -5.17 7.28
C LYS A 11 7.69 -5.11 6.83
N LEU A 12 7.01 -4.03 7.21
CA LEU A 12 5.94 -3.43 6.40
C LEU A 12 6.58 -2.97 5.07
N MET A 13 6.14 -3.50 3.94
CA MET A 13 6.84 -3.39 2.66
C MET A 13 6.70 -2.02 2.00
N ILE A 14 5.76 -1.17 2.43
CA ILE A 14 5.77 0.24 2.04
C ILE A 14 6.72 1.03 2.95
N ARG A 15 7.87 1.42 2.40
CA ARG A 15 8.92 2.11 3.16
C ARG A 15 8.68 3.60 3.40
N ALA A 16 7.99 4.26 2.46
CA ALA A 16 7.81 5.71 2.49
C ALA A 16 6.59 6.12 1.68
N PHE A 17 5.94 7.19 2.14
CA PHE A 17 4.80 7.81 1.47
C PHE A 17 5.12 9.23 1.07
N ARG A 18 4.99 9.55 -0.24
CA ARG A 18 5.03 10.93 -0.71
C ARG A 18 3.73 11.69 -0.39
N HIS A 19 2.59 11.00 -0.37
CA HIS A 19 1.28 11.60 -0.13
C HIS A 19 0.81 11.40 1.33
N ARG A 20 0.63 12.50 2.08
CA ARG A 20 0.25 12.45 3.51
C ARG A 20 -1.09 11.76 3.75
N GLY A 21 -2.07 11.92 2.86
CA GLY A 21 -3.36 11.27 2.99
C GLY A 21 -3.31 9.74 2.80
N LEU A 22 -2.38 9.24 1.98
CA LEU A 22 -2.22 7.79 1.80
C LEU A 22 -1.53 7.18 3.02
N LYS A 23 -0.55 7.89 3.59
CA LYS A 23 0.11 7.50 4.84
C LYS A 23 -0.91 7.36 5.98
N ARG A 24 -1.76 8.37 6.17
CA ARG A 24 -2.81 8.36 7.20
C ARG A 24 -3.86 7.27 7.00
N LEU A 25 -4.28 7.06 5.76
CA LEU A 25 -5.20 5.97 5.45
C LEU A 25 -4.57 4.60 5.74
N PHE A 26 -3.27 4.44 5.47
CA PHE A 26 -2.55 3.19 5.72
C PHE A 26 -2.24 2.94 7.20
N GLU A 27 -1.77 3.96 7.92
CA GLU A 27 -1.33 3.83 9.32
C GLU A 27 -2.50 3.94 10.31
N ASP A 28 -3.40 4.90 10.11
CA ASP A 28 -4.43 5.28 11.08
C ASP A 28 -5.85 4.91 10.62
N GLY A 29 -6.01 4.45 9.37
CA GLY A 29 -7.33 4.28 8.75
C GLY A 29 -8.06 5.60 8.44
N ASP A 30 -7.39 6.75 8.55
CA ASP A 30 -7.99 8.07 8.34
C ASP A 30 -8.17 8.39 6.85
N ALA A 31 -9.40 8.27 6.37
CA ALA A 31 -9.81 8.55 5.00
C ALA A 31 -10.08 10.04 4.70
N SER A 32 -9.99 10.94 5.68
CA SER A 32 -10.40 12.35 5.55
C SER A 32 -9.59 13.16 4.51
N LYS A 33 -8.44 12.62 4.08
CA LYS A 33 -7.52 13.23 3.11
C LYS A 33 -7.45 12.47 1.79
N VAL A 34 -8.39 11.56 1.55
CA VAL A 34 -8.52 10.76 0.34
C VAL A 34 -9.94 10.94 -0.21
N ARG A 35 -10.13 10.73 -1.51
CA ARG A 35 -11.44 10.80 -2.13
C ARG A 35 -12.32 9.65 -1.63
N GLY A 36 -13.47 9.97 -1.02
CA GLY A 36 -14.39 9.00 -0.41
C GLY A 36 -14.80 7.84 -1.33
N ASP A 37 -15.02 8.13 -2.62
CA ASP A 37 -15.39 7.17 -3.65
C ASP A 37 -14.28 6.15 -3.98
N GLN A 38 -13.03 6.44 -3.60
CA GLN A 38 -11.87 5.62 -3.91
C GLN A 38 -11.21 4.98 -2.68
N VAL A 39 -11.71 5.25 -1.48
CA VAL A 39 -11.07 4.81 -0.21
C VAL A 39 -10.89 3.30 -0.18
N GLY A 40 -11.93 2.53 -0.46
CA GLY A 40 -11.85 1.06 -0.46
C GLY A 40 -10.81 0.54 -1.43
N ARG A 41 -10.88 0.98 -2.69
CA ARG A 41 -9.90 0.60 -3.73
C ARG A 41 -8.46 0.98 -3.35
N ILE A 42 -8.27 2.15 -2.75
CA ILE A 42 -6.95 2.61 -2.34
C ILE A 42 -6.42 1.78 -1.17
N ALA A 43 -7.27 1.47 -0.18
CA ALA A 43 -6.90 0.60 0.93
C ALA A 43 -6.51 -0.80 0.45
N ASP A 44 -7.27 -1.39 -0.48
CA ASP A 44 -6.97 -2.70 -1.06
C ASP A 44 -5.60 -2.70 -1.77
N VAL A 45 -5.33 -1.68 -2.59
CA VAL A 45 -4.05 -1.54 -3.30
C VAL A 45 -2.90 -1.36 -2.32
N LEU A 46 -3.09 -0.59 -1.25
CA LEU A 46 -2.07 -0.37 -0.22
C LEU A 46 -1.76 -1.65 0.56
N ALA A 47 -2.79 -2.42 0.94
CA ALA A 47 -2.61 -3.72 1.60
C ALA A 47 -1.89 -4.72 0.68
N HIS A 48 -2.23 -4.72 -0.61
CA HIS A 48 -1.56 -5.57 -1.59
C HIS A 48 -0.09 -5.19 -1.79
N LEU A 49 0.21 -3.89 -1.87
CA LEU A 49 1.59 -3.38 -1.94
C LEU A 49 2.41 -3.71 -0.69
N ASP A 50 1.76 -3.74 0.49
CA ASP A 50 2.44 -4.05 1.75
C ASP A 50 2.74 -5.55 1.94
N THR A 51 2.10 -6.42 1.16
CA THR A 51 2.34 -7.89 1.17
C THR A 51 3.20 -8.38 0.01
N ALA A 52 3.40 -7.56 -1.03
CA ALA A 52 4.12 -7.91 -2.23
C ALA A 52 5.64 -8.04 -2.02
N LEU A 53 6.18 -9.24 -2.24
CA LEU A 53 7.63 -9.56 -2.14
C LEU A 53 8.38 -9.17 -3.41
N ARG A 54 7.69 -9.18 -4.55
CA ARG A 54 8.25 -8.96 -5.88
C ARG A 54 7.35 -8.00 -6.66
N ARG A 55 7.93 -7.28 -7.62
CA ARG A 55 7.16 -6.41 -8.54
C ARG A 55 6.07 -7.16 -9.31
N ALA A 56 6.27 -8.46 -9.57
CA ALA A 56 5.29 -9.30 -10.25
C ALA A 56 4.06 -9.61 -9.39
N ASP A 57 4.17 -9.57 -8.06
CA ASP A 57 3.06 -9.91 -7.16
C ASP A 57 1.95 -8.87 -7.24
N VAL A 58 2.27 -7.65 -7.68
CA VAL A 58 1.30 -6.55 -7.89
C VAL A 58 0.79 -6.45 -9.33
N ASP A 59 1.20 -7.35 -10.23
CA ASP A 59 0.73 -7.41 -11.62
C ASP A 59 -0.62 -8.14 -11.70
N LEU A 60 -1.61 -7.63 -10.97
CA LEU A 60 -2.96 -8.18 -10.92
C LEU A 60 -3.81 -7.65 -12.09
N PRO A 61 -4.69 -8.49 -12.67
CA PRO A 61 -5.65 -8.03 -13.67
C PRO A 61 -6.52 -6.91 -13.07
N GLY A 62 -6.57 -5.77 -13.77
CA GLY A 62 -7.31 -4.57 -13.32
C GLY A 62 -6.44 -3.50 -12.64
N TYR A 63 -5.22 -3.80 -12.23
CA TYR A 63 -4.28 -2.81 -11.67
C TYR A 63 -3.54 -2.03 -12.76
N ARG A 64 -3.55 -2.53 -14.01
CA ARG A 64 -2.94 -1.90 -15.19
C ARG A 64 -1.49 -1.50 -14.90
N LEU A 65 -0.71 -2.42 -14.34
CA LEU A 65 0.69 -2.19 -14.03
C LEU A 65 1.43 -1.82 -15.31
N HIS A 66 2.06 -0.64 -15.31
CA HIS A 66 2.84 -0.17 -16.44
C HIS A 66 4.08 0.58 -15.94
N PRO A 67 5.23 0.42 -16.61
CA PRO A 67 6.42 1.17 -16.27
C PRO A 67 6.16 2.66 -16.50
N LEU A 68 6.58 3.48 -15.53
CA LEU A 68 6.55 4.92 -15.67
C LEU A 68 7.63 5.37 -16.68
N LYS A 69 7.36 6.47 -17.37
CA LYS A 69 8.23 7.05 -18.41
C LYS A 69 8.65 8.49 -18.05
N GLY A 70 9.65 9.03 -18.75
CA GLY A 70 10.18 10.38 -18.53
C GLY A 70 10.90 10.51 -17.19
N ASP A 71 10.73 11.64 -16.50
CA ASP A 71 11.39 11.96 -15.22
C ASP A 71 10.97 11.06 -14.05
N ARG A 72 9.99 10.19 -14.26
CA ARG A 72 9.48 9.25 -13.25
C ARG A 72 9.86 7.79 -13.55
N LYS A 73 10.76 7.56 -14.51
CA LYS A 73 11.25 6.22 -14.87
C LYS A 73 11.95 5.56 -13.67
N GLY A 74 11.47 4.37 -13.27
CA GLY A 74 11.98 3.54 -12.17
C GLY A 74 11.13 2.30 -11.90
#